data_AF-C6ZD94-F1
#
_entry.id   AF-C6ZD94-F1
#
_cell.length_a   1.000
_cell.length_b   1.000
_cell.length_c   1.000
_cell.angle_alpha   90.00
_cell.angle_beta   90.00
_cell.angle_gamma   90.00
#
_symmetry.space_group_name_H-M   'P 1'
#
loop_
_entity.id
_entity.type
_entity.pdbx_description
1 polymer ?
#
loop_
_entity_poly.entity_id
_entity_poly.type
_entity_poly.pdbx_seq_one_letter_code
_entity_poly.pdbx_strand_id
1 'polypeptide(L)'
;LMLDFVLYLTGNWLITALLGGAFFGLLFYPGNWAIFGPTHLPIVVEGTLLSMADYMGHLYIRTGTPEYVRNIEQGSLRTFGGHTTVIAAFFASFVSMLMFAVWWYLGKVFCTAFFYVKGRRGRIFQRNDVTAFG
;
A
#
# COMPACT_ATOMS: atom_id res chain seq x y z
N LEU A 1 -6.52 -9.86 1.05
CA LEU A 1 -7.80 -10.53 1.38
C LEU A 1 -8.99 -9.93 0.63
N MET A 2 -9.48 -8.73 0.96
CA MET A 2 -10.65 -8.17 0.23
C MET A 2 -10.38 -8.01 -1.26
N LEU A 3 -9.17 -7.59 -1.63
CA LEU A 3 -8.75 -7.50 -3.03
C LEU A 3 -8.83 -8.86 -3.74
N ASP A 4 -8.31 -9.92 -3.10
CA ASP A 4 -8.31 -11.28 -3.65
C ASP A 4 -9.74 -11.84 -3.78
N PHE A 5 -10.60 -11.58 -2.79
CA PHE A 5 -12.01 -11.98 -2.86
C PHE A 5 -12.76 -11.30 -4.00
N VAL A 6 -12.52 -10.01 -4.23
CA VAL A 6 -13.14 -9.29 -5.36
C VAL A 6 -12.68 -9.89 -6.68
N LEU A 7 -11.39 -10.19 -6.83
CA LEU A 7 -10.87 -10.83 -8.04
C LEU A 7 -11.45 -12.22 -8.24
N TYR A 8 -11.51 -13.02 -7.18
CA TYR A 8 -12.04 -14.38 -7.21
C TYR A 8 -13.53 -14.41 -7.60
N LEU A 9 -14.34 -13.52 -7.02
CA LEU A 9 -15.78 -13.49 -7.28
C LEU A 9 -16.13 -12.88 -8.64
N THR A 10 -15.42 -11.85 -9.06
CA THR A 10 -15.77 -11.10 -10.29
C THR A 10 -15.02 -11.60 -11.52
N GLY A 11 -13.89 -12.28 -11.36
CA GLY A 11 -13.03 -12.76 -12.44
C GLY A 11 -12.49 -11.66 -13.36
N ASN A 12 -12.67 -10.38 -12.99
CA ASN A 12 -12.40 -9.24 -13.85
C ASN A 12 -11.41 -8.30 -13.19
N TRP A 13 -10.28 -8.08 -13.87
CA TRP A 13 -9.22 -7.21 -13.40
C TRP A 13 -9.65 -5.75 -13.25
N LEU A 14 -10.56 -5.26 -14.10
CA LEU A 14 -11.03 -3.87 -14.07
C LEU A 14 -11.96 -3.64 -12.87
N ILE A 15 -12.85 -4.59 -12.58
CA ILE A 15 -13.72 -4.52 -11.40
C ILE A 15 -12.89 -4.64 -10.12
N THR A 16 -11.84 -5.46 -10.14
CA THR A 16 -10.89 -5.60 -9.05
C THR A 16 -10.09 -4.30 -8.84
N ALA A 17 -9.67 -3.63 -9.90
CA ALA A 17 -9.01 -2.33 -9.80
C ALA A 17 -9.88 -1.30 -9.08
N LEU A 18 -11.16 -1.21 -9.47
CA LEU A 18 -12.09 -0.24 -8.90
C LEU A 18 -12.51 -0.60 -7.48
N LEU A 19 -13.13 -1.77 -7.28
CA LEU A 19 -13.70 -2.15 -5.98
C LEU A 19 -12.62 -2.68 -5.03
N GLY A 20 -11.72 -3.54 -5.51
CA GLY A 20 -10.61 -4.06 -4.70
C GLY A 20 -9.64 -2.96 -4.27
N GLY A 21 -9.30 -2.03 -5.18
CA GLY A 21 -8.56 -0.82 -4.84
C GLY A 21 -9.29 0.07 -3.84
N ALA A 22 -10.59 0.32 -4.04
CA ALA A 22 -11.40 1.09 -3.09
C ALA A 22 -11.34 0.50 -1.67
N PHE A 23 -11.58 -0.80 -1.53
CA PHE A 23 -11.53 -1.47 -0.23
C PHE A 23 -10.13 -1.44 0.38
N PHE A 24 -9.09 -1.54 -0.44
CA PHE A 24 -7.72 -1.52 0.05
C PHE A 24 -7.38 -0.21 0.76
N GLY A 25 -7.70 0.95 0.16
CA GLY A 25 -7.43 2.24 0.79
C GLY A 25 -8.37 2.54 1.98
N LEU A 26 -9.65 2.23 1.86
CA LEU A 26 -10.65 2.54 2.90
C LEU A 26 -10.46 1.71 4.18
N LEU A 27 -10.16 0.42 4.04
CA LEU A 27 -10.04 -0.48 5.19
C LEU A 27 -8.67 -0.42 5.85
N PHE A 28 -7.71 0.31 5.28
CA PHE A 28 -6.37 0.39 5.82
C PHE A 28 -6.34 0.97 7.23
N TYR A 29 -6.94 2.15 7.44
CA TYR A 29 -6.92 2.80 8.76
C TYR A 29 -7.77 2.02 9.81
N PRO A 30 -9.02 1.61 9.51
CA PRO A 30 -9.81 0.80 10.44
C PRO A 30 -9.18 -0.56 10.76
N GLY A 31 -8.58 -1.23 9.77
CA GLY A 31 -7.93 -2.53 9.97
C GLY A 31 -6.71 -2.47 10.89
N ASN A 32 -6.00 -1.35 10.89
CA ASN A 32 -4.83 -1.12 11.75
C ASN A 32 -5.20 -0.60 13.15
N TRP A 33 -6.41 -0.06 13.33
CA TRP A 33 -6.85 0.54 14.59
C TRP A 33 -6.85 -0.43 15.77
N ALA A 34 -7.15 -1.72 15.56
CA ALA A 34 -7.14 -2.71 16.64
C ALA A 34 -5.76 -2.86 17.31
N ILE A 35 -4.68 -2.61 16.55
CA ILE A 35 -3.29 -2.72 17.02
C ILE A 35 -2.82 -1.37 17.57
N PHE A 36 -3.08 -0.27 16.86
CA PHE A 36 -2.53 1.04 17.22
C PHE A 36 -3.43 1.86 18.15
N GLY A 37 -4.73 1.57 18.23
CA GLY A 37 -5.70 2.28 19.06
C GLY A 37 -5.23 2.51 20.51
N PRO A 38 -4.71 1.49 21.22
CA PRO A 38 -4.17 1.67 22.57
C PRO A 38 -3.01 2.67 22.66
N THR A 39 -2.22 2.83 21.59
CA THR A 39 -1.07 3.75 21.58
C THR A 39 -1.46 5.23 21.40
N HIS A 40 -2.73 5.50 21.05
CA HIS A 40 -3.28 6.86 20.96
C HIS A 40 -3.80 7.41 22.29
N LEU A 41 -3.72 6.64 23.39
CA LEU A 41 -4.14 7.11 24.70
C LEU A 41 -3.29 8.31 25.16
N PRO A 42 -3.93 9.36 25.71
CA PRO A 42 -3.22 10.52 26.22
C PRO A 42 -2.51 10.20 27.54
N ILE A 43 -1.25 10.62 27.66
CA ILE A 43 -0.44 10.51 28.88
C ILE A 43 0.17 11.88 29.15
N VAL A 44 0.20 12.26 30.43
CA VAL A 44 0.87 13.49 30.86
C VAL A 44 2.24 13.13 31.41
N VAL A 45 3.30 13.62 30.75
CA VAL A 45 4.69 13.43 31.16
C VAL A 45 5.33 14.81 31.31
N GLU A 46 5.92 15.08 32.47
CA GLU A 46 6.60 16.36 32.75
C GLU A 46 5.73 17.61 32.49
N GLY A 47 4.40 17.48 32.68
CA GLY A 47 3.44 18.56 32.45
C GLY A 47 3.02 18.77 30.99
N THR A 48 3.53 17.95 30.07
CA THR A 48 3.15 17.96 28.65
C THR A 48 2.23 16.78 28.30
N LEU A 49 1.26 17.02 27.42
CA LEU A 49 0.35 15.99 26.91
C LEU A 49 1.00 15.30 25.70
N LEU A 50 1.28 14.01 25.82
CA LEU A 50 1.81 13.17 24.74
C LEU A 50 0.90 11.98 24.49
N SER A 51 0.94 11.43 23.28
CA SER A 51 0.40 10.09 23.05
C SER A 51 1.35 9.03 23.60
N MET A 52 0.84 7.86 23.99
CA MET A 52 1.68 6.72 24.38
C MET A 52 2.69 6.36 23.27
N ALA A 53 2.32 6.50 21.99
CA ALA A 53 3.22 6.29 20.86
C ALA A 53 4.42 7.25 20.86
N ASP A 54 4.18 8.53 21.12
CA ASP A 54 5.23 9.54 21.17
C ASP A 54 6.12 9.36 22.39
N TYR A 55 5.54 8.98 23.53
CA TYR A 55 6.29 8.67 24.74
C TYR A 55 7.23 7.48 24.56
N MET A 56 6.77 6.38 23.94
CA MET A 56 7.65 5.26 23.59
C MET A 56 8.81 5.69 22.67
N GLY A 57 8.53 6.56 21.69
CA GLY A 57 9.56 7.11 20.79
C GLY A 57 10.57 8.02 21.48
N HIS A 58 10.17 8.67 22.58
CA HIS A 58 11.05 9.48 23.42
C HIS A 58 11.92 8.62 24.35
N LEU A 59 11.35 7.57 24.96
CA LEU A 59 12.07 6.67 25.86
C LEU A 59 13.10 5.81 25.13
N TYR A 60 12.75 5.26 23.96
CA TYR A 60 13.63 4.40 23.18
C TYR A 60 14.44 5.22 22.17
N ILE A 61 15.64 5.64 22.60
CA ILE A 61 16.53 6.51 21.82
C ILE A 61 16.91 5.86 20.48
N ARG A 62 16.64 6.58 19.38
CA ARG A 62 17.09 6.22 18.03
C ARG A 62 18.13 7.22 17.54
N THR A 63 19.40 6.82 17.55
CA THR A 63 20.57 7.68 17.27
C THR A 63 20.58 8.33 15.88
N GLY A 64 19.86 7.77 14.90
CA GLY A 64 19.81 8.27 13.52
C GLY A 64 18.44 8.77 13.05
N THR A 65 17.40 8.75 13.89
CA THR A 65 16.03 9.18 13.50
C THR A 65 15.44 10.16 14.53
N PRO A 66 15.91 11.42 14.52
CA PRO A 66 15.40 12.45 15.42
C PRO A 66 13.94 12.81 15.09
N GLU A 67 13.24 13.40 16.06
CA GLU A 67 11.79 13.62 16.00
C GLU A 67 11.34 14.53 14.84
N TYR A 68 12.12 15.54 14.48
CA TYR A 68 11.86 16.43 13.33
C TYR A 68 11.93 15.76 11.96
N VAL A 69 12.46 14.54 11.84
CA VAL A 69 12.48 13.78 10.57
C VAL A 69 11.13 13.07 10.33
N ARG A 70 10.22 13.07 11.31
CA ARG A 70 8.92 12.41 11.19
C ARG A 70 8.00 13.18 10.24
N ASN A 71 7.57 12.51 9.18
CA ASN A 71 6.50 12.99 8.32
C ASN A 71 5.14 12.54 8.88
N ILE A 72 4.62 13.34 9.82
CA ILE A 72 3.31 13.12 10.45
C ILE A 72 2.41 14.35 10.24
N GLU A 73 1.13 14.22 10.55
CA GLU A 73 0.22 15.35 10.54
C GLU A 73 0.64 16.39 11.59
N GLN A 74 0.95 17.61 11.17
CA GLN A 74 1.27 18.77 12.03
C GLN A 74 0.19 19.87 11.97
N GLY A 75 -0.95 19.56 11.34
CA GLY A 75 -2.00 20.54 11.02
C GLY A 75 -1.61 21.50 9.89
N SER A 76 -2.61 22.08 9.23
CA SER A 76 -2.41 23.15 8.25
C SER A 76 -3.53 24.17 8.37
N LEU A 77 -3.28 25.40 7.94
CA LEU A 77 -4.30 26.46 7.89
C LEU A 77 -5.49 26.11 6.97
N ARG A 78 -5.38 25.04 6.18
CA ARG A 78 -6.42 24.58 5.23
C ARG A 78 -7.15 23.32 5.69
N THR A 79 -6.78 22.73 6.83
CA THR A 79 -7.41 21.49 7.31
C THR A 79 -8.56 21.79 8.26
N PHE A 80 -9.71 21.19 8.01
CA PHE A 80 -10.77 21.07 9.00
C PHE A 80 -10.45 19.88 9.90
N GLY A 81 -10.12 20.15 11.17
CA GLY A 81 -9.66 19.14 12.12
C GLY A 81 -10.64 17.98 12.31
N GLY A 82 -10.12 16.79 12.63
CA GLY A 82 -10.93 15.61 12.94
C GLY A 82 -11.38 14.76 11.74
N HIS A 83 -11.28 15.27 10.50
CA HIS A 83 -11.67 14.53 9.28
C HIS A 83 -10.48 14.07 8.42
N THR A 84 -9.25 14.35 8.84
CA THR A 84 -8.04 14.09 8.04
C THR A 84 -7.87 12.60 7.70
N THR A 85 -8.19 11.71 8.63
CA THR A 85 -8.10 10.24 8.44
C THR A 85 -9.02 9.73 7.33
N VAL A 86 -10.27 10.21 7.28
CA VAL A 86 -11.25 9.81 6.27
C VAL A 86 -10.84 10.33 4.89
N ILE A 87 -10.43 11.60 4.81
CA ILE A 87 -9.98 12.21 3.56
C ILE A 87 -8.74 11.48 3.01
N ALA A 88 -7.78 11.18 3.88
CA ALA A 88 -6.58 10.42 3.52
C ALA A 88 -6.93 9.00 3.03
N ALA A 89 -7.87 8.31 3.68
CA ALA A 89 -8.30 6.97 3.26
C ALA A 89 -8.98 6.97 1.88
N PHE A 90 -9.84 7.96 1.60
CA PHE A 90 -10.43 8.12 0.27
C PHE A 90 -9.39 8.46 -0.80
N PHE A 91 -8.45 9.35 -0.49
CA PHE A 91 -7.35 9.68 -1.39
C PHE A 91 -6.48 8.45 -1.70
N ALA A 92 -6.07 7.70 -0.67
CA ALA A 92 -5.32 6.46 -0.82
C ALA A 92 -6.08 5.42 -1.67
N SER A 93 -7.40 5.34 -1.49
CA SER A 93 -8.27 4.46 -2.29
C SER A 93 -8.20 4.81 -3.78
N PHE A 94 -8.36 6.09 -4.13
CA PHE A 94 -8.27 6.54 -5.53
C PHE A 94 -6.89 6.24 -6.14
N VAL A 95 -5.82 6.58 -5.43
CA VAL A 95 -4.44 6.31 -5.89
C VAL A 95 -4.20 4.81 -6.05
N SER A 96 -4.73 3.98 -5.16
CA SER A 96 -4.58 2.52 -5.23
C SER A 96 -5.27 1.91 -6.46
N MET A 97 -6.40 2.46 -6.93
CA MET A 97 -7.05 2.02 -8.17
C MET A 97 -6.11 2.21 -9.38
N LEU A 98 -5.46 3.36 -9.46
CA LEU A 98 -4.51 3.68 -10.53
C LEU A 98 -3.26 2.80 -10.45
N MET A 99 -2.69 2.65 -9.24
CA MET A 99 -1.51 1.82 -9.03
C MET A 99 -1.79 0.36 -9.33
N PHE A 100 -2.97 -0.16 -8.98
CA PHE A 100 -3.37 -1.51 -9.32
C PHE A 100 -3.40 -1.73 -10.83
N ALA A 101 -3.94 -0.78 -11.60
CA ALA A 101 -3.95 -0.89 -13.06
C ALA A 101 -2.52 -0.91 -13.65
N VAL A 102 -1.63 -0.02 -13.19
CA VAL A 102 -0.24 0.01 -13.64
C VAL A 102 0.48 -1.30 -13.31
N TRP A 103 0.34 -1.77 -12.07
CA TRP A 103 1.01 -3.00 -11.61
C TRP A 103 0.44 -4.25 -12.26
N TRP A 104 -0.85 -4.25 -12.60
CA TRP A 104 -1.46 -5.33 -13.37
C TRP A 104 -0.82 -5.49 -14.75
N TYR A 105 -0.61 -4.38 -15.47
CA TYR A 105 0.07 -4.42 -16.77
C TYR A 105 1.55 -4.79 -16.66
N LEU A 106 2.26 -4.27 -15.65
CA LEU A 106 3.63 -4.69 -15.38
C LEU A 106 3.70 -6.19 -15.06
N GLY A 107 2.76 -6.71 -14.27
CA GLY A 107 2.63 -8.14 -14.00
C GLY A 107 2.48 -8.96 -15.29
N LYS A 108 1.65 -8.50 -16.23
CA LYS A 108 1.55 -9.15 -17.55
C LYS A 108 2.87 -9.16 -18.30
N VAL A 109 3.64 -8.06 -18.28
CA VAL A 109 4.96 -8.01 -18.91
C VAL A 109 5.92 -9.00 -18.24
N PHE A 110 5.98 -9.03 -16.91
CA PHE A 110 6.87 -9.97 -16.21
C PHE A 110 6.48 -11.44 -16.39
N CYS A 111 5.19 -11.73 -16.55
CA CYS A 111 4.71 -13.09 -16.81
C CYS A 111 4.92 -13.55 -18.27
N THR A 112 5.48 -12.73 -19.15
CA THR A 112 5.85 -13.18 -20.50
C THR A 112 7.17 -13.96 -20.46
N ALA A 113 7.10 -15.25 -20.79
CA ALA A 113 8.29 -16.09 -20.91
C ALA A 113 8.92 -15.89 -22.30
N PHE A 114 10.08 -15.26 -22.34
CA PHE A 114 10.87 -15.06 -23.56
C PHE A 114 12.04 -16.05 -23.61
N PHE A 115 12.08 -16.90 -24.64
CA PHE A 115 13.23 -17.78 -24.87
C PHE A 115 13.88 -17.45 -26.23
N TYR A 116 15.20 -17.30 -26.21
CA TYR A 116 16.00 -17.25 -27.44
C TYR A 116 16.30 -18.69 -27.89
N VAL A 117 15.59 -19.15 -28.92
CA VAL A 117 15.79 -20.49 -29.47
C VAL A 117 16.72 -20.41 -30.67
N LYS A 118 17.79 -21.21 -30.65
CA LYS A 118 18.69 -21.38 -31.80
C LYS A 118 18.13 -22.48 -32.71
N GLY A 119 17.68 -22.10 -33.91
CA GLY A 119 17.18 -23.06 -34.91
C GLY A 119 18.31 -23.92 -35.51
N ARG A 120 17.94 -25.00 -36.21
CA ARG A 120 18.89 -25.93 -36.90
C ARG A 120 19.83 -25.23 -37.89
N ARG A 121 19.48 -24.04 -38.38
CA ARG A 121 20.29 -23.18 -39.28
C ARG A 121 21.13 -22.12 -38.53
N GLY A 122 21.26 -22.22 -37.21
CA GLY A 122 22.06 -21.30 -36.40
C GLY A 122 21.44 -19.92 -36.14
N ARG A 123 20.28 -19.60 -36.75
CA ARG A 123 19.55 -18.37 -36.49
C ARG A 123 18.89 -18.40 -35.12
N ILE A 124 19.13 -17.35 -34.34
CA ILE A 124 18.50 -17.12 -33.04
C ILE A 124 17.18 -16.39 -33.31
N PHE A 125 16.07 -16.97 -32.85
CA PHE A 125 14.76 -16.33 -32.89
C PHE A 125 14.21 -16.20 -31.47
N GLN A 126 13.70 -15.03 -31.13
CA GLN A 126 12.94 -14.82 -29.91
C GLN A 126 11.58 -15.51 -30.08
N ARG A 127 11.27 -16.46 -29.20
CA ARG A 127 9.94 -17.05 -29.09
C ARG A 127 9.33 -16.65 -27.75
N ASN A 128 8.09 -16.19 -27.82
CA ASN A 128 7.25 -15.90 -26.68
C ASN A 128 6.34 -17.12 -26.48
N ASP A 129 6.10 -17.51 -25.24
CA ASP A 129 5.18 -18.62 -24.88
C ASP A 129 5.63 -20.01 -25.38
N VAL A 130 6.72 -20.52 -24.81
CA VAL A 130 6.82 -21.98 -24.64
C VAL A 130 6.21 -22.28 -23.29
N THR A 131 4.94 -22.71 -23.30
CA THR A 131 4.36 -23.42 -22.16
C THR A 131 5.36 -24.47 -21.71
N ALA A 132 5.88 -24.34 -20.49
CA ALA A 132 6.71 -25.35 -19.87
C ALA A 132 5.86 -26.60 -19.58
N PHE A 133 5.59 -27.38 -20.61
CA PHE A 133 5.21 -28.79 -20.53
C PHE A 133 5.87 -29.48 -21.73
N GLY A 134 6.55 -30.58 -21.44
CA GLY A 134 7.13 -31.47 -22.44
C GLY A 134 6.09 -32.10 -23.35
#